data_AF-A0A7K4DEA2-F1
#
_entry.id   AF-A0A7K4DEA2-F1
#
_cell.length_a   1.000
_cell.length_b   1.000
_cell.length_c   1.000
_cell.angle_alpha   90.00
_cell.angle_beta   90.00
_cell.angle_gamma   90.00
#
_symmetry.space_group_name_H-M   'P 1'
#
loop_
_entity.id
_entity.type
_entity.pdbx_description
1 polymer ?
#
loop_
_entity_poly.entity_id
_entity_poly.type
_entity_poly.pdbx_seq_one_letter_code
_entity_poly.pdbx_strand_id
1 'polypeptide(L)'
;MANVDLSKYRPYIVIGFVVLFTLLVIWMRGYIPAADMVTSEGVNLLGVDPWYNLRQVEQVVANFPDYAWFDAMTLHPTGDVVYWGPLFIQIISALCILAGAATRPEIMVVASWVPPLMGAAMVPVTYLLARKIADTKTGLIAAGLIAVISGTYAYRSIFSFVDHHIAETLFSTIFVLVYVVALLAARDRSFSLKDFETLKTPAMLSALAGIAYLFGYFNMPTMILFAL
;
A
#
# COMPACT_ATOMS: atom_id res chain seq x y z
N MET A 1 7.81 39.40 -24.37
CA MET A 1 7.03 38.35 -23.68
C MET A 1 7.46 38.35 -22.23
N ALA A 2 6.54 38.52 -21.28
CA ALA A 2 6.89 38.50 -19.87
C ALA A 2 7.39 37.09 -19.50
N ASN A 3 8.67 36.97 -19.15
CA ASN A 3 9.22 35.73 -18.59
C ASN A 3 8.64 35.59 -17.18
N VAL A 4 7.60 34.77 -17.05
CA VAL A 4 7.05 34.42 -15.74
C VAL A 4 8.05 33.48 -15.08
N ASP A 5 8.72 33.95 -14.02
CA ASP A 5 9.58 33.11 -13.20
C ASP A 5 8.72 32.15 -12.37
N LEU A 6 8.65 30.90 -12.82
CA LEU A 6 7.91 29.82 -12.18
C LEU A 6 8.72 29.11 -11.08
N SER A 7 9.97 29.50 -10.83
CA SER A 7 10.84 28.82 -9.86
C SER A 7 10.23 28.78 -8.46
N LYS A 8 9.64 29.90 -8.00
CA LYS A 8 8.94 30.01 -6.72
C LYS A 8 7.68 29.13 -6.62
N TYR A 9 7.07 28.79 -7.75
CA TYR A 9 5.87 27.95 -7.80
C TYR A 9 6.16 26.47 -7.97
N ARG A 10 7.42 26.11 -8.26
CA ARG A 10 7.83 24.73 -8.55
C ARG A 10 7.36 23.70 -7.51
N PRO A 11 7.45 23.93 -6.18
CA PRO A 11 6.95 22.97 -5.20
C PRO A 11 5.44 22.73 -5.32
N TYR A 12 4.66 23.79 -5.52
CA TYR A 12 3.20 23.70 -5.66
C TYR A 12 2.81 23.00 -6.96
N ILE A 13 3.53 23.26 -8.06
CA ILE A 13 3.33 22.58 -9.34
C ILE A 13 3.57 21.07 -9.17
N VAL A 14 4.68 20.69 -8.53
CA VAL A 14 5.01 19.28 -8.25
C VAL A 14 3.92 18.62 -7.41
N ILE A 15 3.49 19.25 -6.31
CA ILE A 15 2.41 18.73 -5.46
C ILE A 15 1.12 18.59 -6.29
N GLY A 16 0.79 19.58 -7.12
CA GLY A 16 -0.37 19.55 -8.01
C GLY A 16 -0.37 18.34 -8.94
N PHE A 17 0.77 18.03 -9.58
CA PHE A 17 0.89 16.83 -10.42
C PHE A 17 0.76 15.53 -9.63
N VAL A 18 1.40 15.42 -8.46
CA VAL A 18 1.29 14.21 -7.62
C VAL A 18 -0.16 13.99 -7.18
N VAL A 19 -0.86 15.06 -6.77
CA VAL A 19 -2.29 14.99 -6.41
C VAL A 19 -3.12 14.60 -7.62
N LEU A 20 -2.90 15.22 -8.78
CA LEU A 20 -3.62 14.89 -10.02
C LEU A 20 -3.46 13.41 -10.38
N PHE A 21 -2.24 12.87 -10.35
CA PHE A 21 -1.98 11.46 -10.64
C PHE A 21 -2.59 10.53 -9.59
N THR A 22 -2.59 10.92 -8.32
CA THR A 22 -3.24 10.17 -7.24
C THR A 22 -4.76 10.09 -7.46
N LEU A 23 -5.40 11.23 -7.77
CA LEU A 23 -6.82 11.30 -8.10
C LEU A 23 -7.15 10.52 -9.37
N LEU A 24 -6.26 10.53 -10.35
CA LEU A 24 -6.40 9.74 -11.57
C LEU A 24 -6.44 8.23 -11.25
N VAL A 25 -5.60 7.74 -10.34
CA VAL A 25 -5.66 6.33 -9.90
C VAL A 25 -6.98 6.03 -9.19
N ILE A 26 -7.40 6.87 -8.25
CA ILE A 26 -8.68 6.71 -7.54
C ILE A 26 -9.85 6.68 -8.53
N TRP A 27 -9.82 7.54 -9.54
CA TRP A 27 -10.86 7.58 -10.56
C TRP A 27 -10.84 6.33 -11.45
N MET A 28 -9.70 5.98 -12.04
CA MET A 28 -9.60 4.86 -13.00
C MET A 28 -9.77 3.50 -12.34
N ARG A 29 -9.21 3.31 -11.14
CA ARG A 29 -9.17 2.01 -10.46
C ARG A 29 -10.22 1.87 -9.37
N GLY A 30 -10.74 2.98 -8.85
CA GLY A 30 -11.76 3.00 -7.81
C GLY A 30 -13.15 3.32 -8.35
N TYR A 31 -13.34 4.56 -8.78
CA TYR A 31 -14.67 5.09 -9.12
C TYR A 31 -15.29 4.43 -10.36
N ILE A 32 -14.54 4.32 -11.47
CA ILE A 32 -15.07 3.71 -12.71
C ILE A 32 -15.53 2.27 -12.45
N PRO A 33 -14.71 1.37 -11.86
CA PRO A 33 -15.14 -0.01 -11.65
C PRO A 33 -16.20 -0.15 -10.56
N ALA A 34 -16.18 0.70 -9.52
CA ALA A 34 -17.22 0.66 -8.48
C ALA A 34 -18.63 0.90 -9.03
N ALA A 35 -18.77 1.73 -10.08
CA ALA A 35 -20.06 1.99 -10.71
C ALA A 35 -20.72 0.72 -11.29
N ASP A 36 -19.92 -0.25 -11.73
CA ASP A 36 -20.41 -1.49 -12.35
C ASP A 36 -20.41 -2.69 -11.38
N MET A 37 -19.55 -2.67 -10.36
CA MET A 37 -19.33 -3.82 -9.48
C MET A 37 -20.20 -3.82 -8.23
N VAL A 38 -20.77 -2.69 -7.83
CA VAL A 38 -21.66 -2.60 -6.66
C VAL A 38 -23.08 -3.02 -7.06
N THR A 39 -23.66 -3.95 -6.31
CA THR A 39 -25.02 -4.47 -6.51
C THR A 39 -25.86 -4.31 -5.24
N SER A 40 -27.16 -4.63 -5.31
CA SER A 40 -28.03 -4.68 -4.12
C SER A 40 -27.60 -5.73 -3.09
N GLU A 41 -26.83 -6.74 -3.50
CA GLU A 41 -26.38 -7.85 -2.66
C GLU A 41 -24.96 -7.65 -2.11
N GLY A 42 -24.24 -6.60 -2.54
CA GLY A 42 -22.87 -6.32 -2.13
C GLY A 42 -21.98 -5.88 -3.29
N VAL A 43 -20.85 -6.55 -3.48
CA VAL A 43 -19.88 -6.25 -4.56
C VAL A 43 -19.53 -7.52 -5.32
N ASN A 44 -19.51 -7.45 -6.66
CA ASN A 44 -19.00 -8.53 -7.50
C ASN A 44 -17.46 -8.61 -7.39
N LEU A 45 -16.94 -9.33 -6.40
CA LEU A 45 -15.50 -9.50 -6.21
C LEU A 45 -14.85 -10.24 -7.38
N LEU A 46 -13.69 -9.76 -7.80
CA LEU A 46 -12.97 -10.26 -8.97
C LEU A 46 -12.00 -11.39 -8.60
N GLY A 47 -12.10 -12.55 -9.25
CA GLY A 47 -11.22 -13.69 -9.00
C GLY A 47 -11.68 -14.56 -7.82
N VAL A 48 -10.78 -15.40 -7.32
CA VAL A 48 -11.09 -16.38 -6.27
C VAL A 48 -10.54 -15.93 -4.92
N ASP A 49 -9.26 -15.52 -4.88
CA ASP A 49 -8.58 -15.10 -3.64
C ASP A 49 -9.30 -13.95 -2.92
N PRO A 50 -9.91 -12.96 -3.61
CA PRO A 50 -10.69 -11.93 -2.92
C PRO A 50 -11.86 -12.42 -2.08
N TRP A 51 -12.50 -13.52 -2.45
CA TRP A 51 -13.58 -14.10 -1.65
C TRP A 51 -13.05 -14.71 -0.35
N TYR A 52 -11.85 -15.32 -0.39
CA TYR A 52 -11.24 -15.86 0.83
C TYR A 52 -10.71 -14.75 1.73
N ASN A 53 -10.13 -13.68 1.17
CA ASN A 53 -9.77 -12.48 1.93
C ASN A 53 -11.00 -11.84 2.59
N LEU A 54 -12.13 -11.73 1.87
CA LEU A 54 -13.39 -11.22 2.45
C LEU A 54 -13.84 -12.06 3.64
N ARG A 55 -13.81 -13.40 3.52
CA ARG A 55 -14.13 -14.31 4.63
C ARG A 55 -13.26 -14.00 5.85
N GLN A 56 -11.95 -13.81 5.66
CA GLN A 56 -11.02 -13.46 6.74
C GLN A 56 -11.36 -12.09 7.35
N VAL A 57 -11.73 -11.09 6.52
CA VAL A 57 -12.20 -9.78 7.01
C VAL A 57 -13.45 -9.92 7.86
N GLU A 58 -14.45 -10.69 7.43
CA GLU A 58 -15.68 -10.91 8.21
C GLU A 58 -15.38 -11.55 9.57
N GLN A 59 -14.44 -12.50 9.62
CA GLN A 59 -14.00 -13.11 10.88
C GLN A 59 -13.28 -12.11 11.79
N VAL A 60 -12.38 -11.29 11.25
CA VAL A 60 -11.65 -10.29 12.04
C VAL A 60 -12.56 -9.15 12.49
N VAL A 61 -13.50 -8.68 11.67
CA VAL A 61 -14.48 -7.66 12.07
C VAL A 61 -15.33 -8.16 13.25
N ALA A 62 -15.75 -9.42 13.23
CA ALA A 62 -16.53 -10.02 14.32
C ALA A 62 -15.73 -10.25 15.61
N ASN A 63 -14.40 -10.37 15.53
CA ASN A 63 -13.52 -10.75 16.65
C ASN A 63 -12.34 -9.78 16.84
N PHE A 64 -12.50 -8.52 16.44
CA PHE A 64 -11.37 -7.61 16.30
C PHE A 64 -10.63 -7.42 17.64
N PRO A 65 -9.28 -7.47 17.67
CA PRO A 65 -8.33 -7.50 16.54
C PRO A 65 -7.80 -8.91 16.15
N ASP A 66 -8.42 -9.98 16.62
CA ASP A 66 -7.88 -11.34 16.48
C ASP A 66 -7.95 -11.86 15.04
N TYR A 67 -6.88 -12.53 14.59
CA TYR A 67 -6.76 -13.13 13.26
C TYR A 67 -6.66 -14.65 13.34
N ALA A 68 -7.51 -15.35 12.59
CA ALA A 68 -7.54 -16.80 12.55
C ALA A 68 -6.40 -17.35 11.67
N TRP A 69 -5.45 -18.05 12.30
CA TRP A 69 -4.32 -18.70 11.64
C TRP A 69 -4.62 -20.10 11.10
N PHE A 70 -5.83 -20.60 11.33
CA PHE A 70 -6.30 -21.89 10.85
C PHE A 70 -7.78 -21.78 10.46
N ASP A 71 -8.14 -22.36 9.32
CA ASP A 71 -9.51 -22.39 8.82
C ASP A 71 -10.02 -23.84 8.70
N ALA A 72 -10.94 -24.22 9.58
CA ALA A 72 -11.59 -25.53 9.56
C ALA A 72 -12.66 -25.67 8.44
N MET A 73 -13.08 -24.56 7.84
CA MET A 73 -14.13 -24.51 6.82
C MET A 73 -13.58 -24.64 5.39
N THR A 74 -12.26 -24.63 5.21
CA THR A 74 -11.61 -25.02 3.95
C THR A 74 -11.06 -26.45 4.06
N LEU A 75 -10.62 -27.04 2.94
CA LEU A 75 -9.96 -28.36 2.88
C LEU A 75 -10.62 -29.43 3.79
N HIS A 76 -11.93 -29.64 3.62
CA HIS A 76 -12.67 -30.62 4.43
C HIS A 76 -12.14 -32.05 4.18
N PRO A 77 -11.98 -32.90 5.22
CA PRO A 77 -12.39 -32.71 6.61
C PRO A 77 -11.30 -32.15 7.54
N THR A 78 -10.12 -31.78 7.03
CA THR A 78 -8.96 -31.47 7.87
C THR A 78 -8.79 -30.01 8.20
N GLY A 79 -9.35 -29.09 7.40
CA GLY A 79 -8.97 -27.68 7.48
C GLY A 79 -7.59 -27.42 6.87
N ASP A 80 -7.18 -26.15 6.86
CA ASP A 80 -5.83 -25.75 6.47
C ASP A 80 -5.33 -24.56 7.31
N VAL A 81 -4.00 -24.42 7.37
CA VAL A 81 -3.33 -23.26 7.96
C VAL A 81 -3.46 -22.07 7.01
N VAL A 82 -3.64 -20.88 7.57
CA VAL A 82 -3.63 -19.65 6.77
C VAL A 82 -2.19 -19.15 6.66
N TYR A 83 -1.60 -19.28 5.48
CA TYR A 83 -0.20 -18.93 5.22
C TYR A 83 0.04 -17.44 4.95
N TRP A 84 -1.02 -16.65 4.82
CA TRP A 84 -0.94 -15.22 4.50
C TRP A 84 -0.89 -14.38 5.77
N GLY A 85 -0.17 -13.26 5.71
CA GLY A 85 -0.03 -12.36 6.84
C GLY A 85 -1.33 -11.60 7.15
N PRO A 86 -1.52 -11.16 8.41
CA PRO A 86 -2.76 -10.58 8.87
C PRO A 86 -2.95 -9.13 8.45
N LEU A 87 -1.90 -8.42 8.03
CA LEU A 87 -1.90 -6.96 7.97
C LEU A 87 -2.96 -6.41 7.01
N PHE A 88 -3.08 -6.96 5.80
CA PHE A 88 -4.08 -6.51 4.82
C PHE A 88 -5.50 -6.66 5.37
N ILE A 89 -5.79 -7.81 5.98
CA ILE A 89 -7.08 -8.12 6.59
C ILE A 89 -7.36 -7.20 7.78
N GLN A 90 -6.37 -6.96 8.64
CA GLN A 90 -6.49 -6.07 9.80
C GLN A 90 -6.71 -4.61 9.39
N ILE A 91 -6.04 -4.13 8.33
CA ILE A 91 -6.28 -2.80 7.77
C ILE A 91 -7.72 -2.68 7.30
N ILE A 92 -8.21 -3.63 6.49
CA ILE A 92 -9.60 -3.61 6.00
C ILE A 92 -10.58 -3.67 7.17
N SER A 93 -10.35 -4.55 8.14
CA SER A 93 -11.25 -4.75 9.28
C SER A 93 -11.31 -3.52 10.18
N ALA A 94 -10.17 -2.87 10.44
CA ALA A 94 -10.12 -1.61 11.15
C ALA A 94 -10.90 -0.51 10.41
N LEU A 95 -10.78 -0.43 9.08
CA LEU A 95 -11.56 0.50 8.27
C LEU A 95 -13.06 0.19 8.31
N CYS A 96 -13.46 -1.08 8.32
CA CYS A 96 -14.86 -1.47 8.46
C CYS A 96 -15.43 -0.98 9.79
N ILE A 97 -14.72 -1.22 10.90
CA ILE A 97 -15.12 -0.77 12.24
C ILE A 97 -15.20 0.75 12.31
N LEU A 98 -14.21 1.46 11.77
CA LEU A 98 -14.21 2.93 11.73
C LEU A 98 -15.36 3.50 10.90
N ALA A 99 -15.74 2.81 9.81
CA ALA A 99 -16.86 3.20 8.95
C ALA A 99 -18.23 2.75 9.50
N GLY A 100 -18.27 1.95 10.57
CA GLY A 100 -19.50 1.33 11.06
C GLY A 100 -20.07 0.25 10.13
N ALA A 101 -19.27 -0.30 9.23
CA ALA A 101 -19.65 -1.37 8.31
C ALA A 101 -19.70 -2.70 9.05
N ALA A 102 -20.91 -3.19 9.33
CA ALA A 102 -21.15 -4.40 10.11
C ALA A 102 -21.86 -5.50 9.32
N THR A 103 -22.55 -5.14 8.23
CA THR A 103 -23.18 -6.11 7.33
C THR A 103 -22.23 -6.53 6.22
N ARG A 104 -22.41 -7.75 5.69
CA ARG A 104 -21.59 -8.26 4.59
C ARG A 104 -21.52 -7.30 3.38
N PRO A 105 -22.63 -6.74 2.85
CA PRO A 105 -22.57 -5.77 1.76
C PRO A 105 -21.72 -4.53 2.08
N GLU A 106 -21.83 -3.98 3.30
CA GLU A 106 -21.02 -2.83 3.73
C GLU A 106 -19.54 -3.18 3.83
N ILE A 107 -19.22 -4.33 4.43
CA ILE A 107 -17.85 -4.85 4.53
C ILE A 107 -17.25 -5.04 3.13
N MET A 108 -18.01 -5.61 2.20
CA MET A 108 -17.58 -5.81 0.82
C MET A 108 -17.23 -4.49 0.13
N VAL A 109 -18.01 -3.43 0.34
CA VAL A 109 -17.71 -2.10 -0.23
C VAL A 109 -16.44 -1.52 0.37
N VAL A 110 -16.30 -1.53 1.70
CA VAL A 110 -15.10 -1.01 2.37
C VAL A 110 -13.85 -1.79 1.94
N ALA A 111 -13.91 -3.12 1.95
CA ALA A 111 -12.83 -3.99 1.51
C ALA A 111 -12.42 -3.71 0.06
N SER A 112 -13.40 -3.52 -0.83
CA SER A 112 -13.18 -3.26 -2.25
C SER A 112 -12.51 -1.91 -2.54
N TRP A 113 -12.61 -0.94 -1.63
CA TRP A 113 -11.91 0.34 -1.76
C TRP A 113 -10.44 0.30 -1.32
N VAL A 114 -10.02 -0.68 -0.51
CA VAL A 114 -8.64 -0.74 -0.02
C VAL A 114 -7.60 -0.89 -1.15
N PRO A 115 -7.76 -1.81 -2.13
CA PRO A 115 -6.81 -1.93 -3.24
C PRO A 115 -6.58 -0.64 -4.05
N PRO A 116 -7.61 0.09 -4.53
CA PRO A 116 -7.38 1.34 -5.27
C PRO A 116 -6.82 2.46 -4.40
N LEU A 117 -7.12 2.50 -3.09
CA LEU A 117 -6.51 3.46 -2.17
C LEU A 117 -5.01 3.18 -1.98
N MET A 118 -4.61 1.92 -1.85
CA MET A 118 -3.19 1.53 -1.82
C MET A 118 -2.50 1.80 -3.17
N GLY A 119 -3.19 1.55 -4.29
CA GLY A 119 -2.73 1.93 -5.62
C GLY A 119 -2.53 3.44 -5.77
N ALA A 120 -3.39 4.26 -5.17
CA ALA A 120 -3.24 5.70 -5.15
C ALA A 120 -2.06 6.13 -4.27
N ALA A 121 -1.85 5.49 -3.11
CA ALA A 121 -0.71 5.73 -2.24
C ALA A 121 0.64 5.39 -2.89
N MET A 122 0.67 4.49 -3.87
CA MET A 122 1.88 4.22 -4.65
C MET A 122 2.39 5.44 -5.41
N VAL A 123 1.53 6.36 -5.86
CA VAL A 123 1.92 7.55 -6.62
C VAL A 123 2.92 8.43 -5.85
N PRO A 124 2.61 8.93 -4.63
CA PRO A 124 3.58 9.71 -3.86
C PRO A 124 4.78 8.88 -3.40
N VAL A 125 4.62 7.58 -3.09
CA VAL A 125 5.73 6.73 -2.66
C VAL A 125 6.76 6.56 -3.80
N THR A 126 6.30 6.22 -5.00
CA THR A 126 7.13 6.09 -6.19
C THR A 126 7.77 7.43 -6.59
N TYR A 127 7.02 8.54 -6.49
CA TYR A 127 7.57 9.89 -6.67
C TYR A 127 8.78 10.13 -5.76
N LEU A 128 8.61 9.88 -4.46
CA LEU A 128 9.63 10.14 -3.44
C LEU A 128 10.86 9.24 -3.67
N LEU A 129 10.65 7.96 -3.97
CA LEU A 129 11.73 7.00 -4.23
C LEU A 129 12.56 7.42 -5.45
N ALA A 130 11.91 7.62 -6.59
CA ALA A 130 12.59 8.00 -7.82
C ALA A 130 13.28 9.38 -7.70
N ARG A 131 12.68 10.32 -6.95
CA ARG A 131 13.32 11.61 -6.63
C ARG A 131 14.59 11.45 -5.80
N LYS A 132 14.61 10.53 -4.83
CA LYS A 132 15.79 10.29 -3.99
C LYS A 132 16.92 9.63 -4.73
N ILE A 133 16.61 8.80 -5.73
CA ILE A 133 17.60 8.13 -6.57
C ILE A 133 18.22 9.10 -7.59
N ALA A 134 17.42 9.95 -8.21
CA ALA A 134 17.87 10.84 -9.27
C ALA A 134 17.49 12.31 -9.00
N ASP A 135 16.31 12.73 -9.46
CA ASP A 135 15.87 14.12 -9.36
C ASP A 135 14.34 14.28 -9.39
N THR A 136 13.88 15.52 -9.28
CA THR A 136 12.44 15.85 -9.25
C THR A 136 11.71 15.50 -10.55
N LYS A 137 12.38 15.60 -11.70
CA LYS A 137 11.77 15.29 -13.01
C LYS A 137 11.57 13.78 -13.14
N THR A 138 12.58 12.99 -12.79
CA THR A 138 12.48 11.53 -12.74
C THR A 138 11.40 11.08 -11.76
N GLY A 139 11.31 11.73 -10.59
CA GLY A 139 10.21 11.51 -9.64
C GLY A 139 8.82 11.70 -10.26
N LEU A 140 8.60 12.82 -10.95
CA LEU A 140 7.31 13.11 -11.60
C LEU A 140 6.98 12.12 -12.72
N ILE A 141 7.97 11.75 -13.53
CA ILE A 141 7.78 10.76 -14.60
C ILE A 141 7.40 9.40 -14.00
N ALA A 142 8.12 8.94 -12.97
CA ALA A 142 7.82 7.68 -12.30
C ALA A 142 6.42 7.68 -11.65
N ALA A 143 6.02 8.81 -11.04
CA ALA A 143 4.69 8.99 -10.47
C ALA A 143 3.57 8.92 -11.53
N GLY A 144 3.79 9.52 -12.69
CA GLY A 144 2.85 9.44 -13.82
C GLY A 144 2.76 8.02 -14.38
N LEU A 145 3.91 7.34 -14.54
CA LEU A 145 3.96 5.97 -15.06
C LEU A 145 3.24 4.99 -14.13
N ILE A 146 3.50 5.02 -12.81
CA ILE A 146 2.83 4.11 -11.87
C ILE A 146 1.30 4.36 -11.81
N ALA A 147 0.86 5.59 -12.05
CA ALA A 147 -0.55 5.92 -12.09
C ALA A 147 -1.30 5.26 -13.27
N VAL A 148 -0.65 5.17 -14.44
CA VAL A 148 -1.28 4.69 -15.68
C VAL A 148 -0.84 3.29 -16.14
N ILE A 149 0.18 2.70 -15.51
CA ILE A 149 0.68 1.38 -15.88
C ILE A 149 -0.44 0.34 -15.77
N SER A 150 -0.54 -0.52 -16.79
CA SER A 150 -1.57 -1.54 -16.94
C SER A 150 -1.08 -2.93 -16.51
N GLY A 151 -1.79 -3.99 -16.90
CA GLY A 151 -1.41 -5.37 -16.62
C GLY A 151 -1.75 -5.80 -15.19
N THR A 152 -0.96 -6.72 -14.65
CA THR A 152 -1.22 -7.35 -13.34
C THR A 152 -1.24 -6.36 -12.19
N TYR A 153 -0.38 -5.32 -12.22
CA TYR A 153 -0.39 -4.28 -11.19
C TYR A 153 -1.71 -3.49 -11.16
N ALA A 154 -2.20 -3.04 -12.32
CA ALA A 154 -3.48 -2.34 -12.40
C ALA A 154 -4.65 -3.24 -11.99
N TYR A 155 -4.67 -4.48 -12.51
CA TYR A 155 -5.72 -5.45 -12.20
C TYR A 155 -5.77 -5.81 -10.72
N ARG A 156 -4.61 -5.96 -10.05
CA ARG A 156 -4.52 -6.28 -8.63
C ARG A 156 -4.64 -5.07 -7.69
N SER A 157 -4.87 -3.88 -8.24
CA SER A 157 -5.14 -2.65 -7.47
C SER A 157 -6.45 -1.99 -7.85
N ILE A 158 -7.33 -2.72 -8.54
CA ILE A 158 -8.65 -2.26 -8.93
C ILE A 158 -9.66 -2.52 -7.81
N PHE A 159 -10.70 -1.69 -7.76
CA PHE A 159 -11.87 -1.92 -6.90
C PHE A 159 -12.42 -3.32 -7.15
N SER A 160 -12.86 -3.99 -6.08
CA SER A 160 -13.35 -5.38 -6.04
C SER A 160 -12.29 -6.49 -6.15
N PHE A 161 -11.01 -6.16 -6.39
CA PHE A 161 -9.91 -7.13 -6.29
C PHE A 161 -9.28 -7.11 -4.89
N VAL A 162 -10.04 -7.59 -3.89
CA VAL A 162 -9.67 -7.55 -2.45
C VAL A 162 -8.57 -8.55 -2.15
N ASP A 163 -7.33 -8.24 -2.52
CA ASP A 163 -6.19 -9.14 -2.30
C ASP A 163 -4.90 -8.41 -1.95
N HIS A 164 -4.02 -9.12 -1.25
CA HIS A 164 -2.86 -8.56 -0.55
C HIS A 164 -1.71 -8.13 -1.48
N HIS A 165 -1.75 -8.45 -2.77
CA HIS A 165 -0.68 -8.15 -3.74
C HIS A 165 -0.30 -6.67 -3.83
N ILE A 166 -1.29 -5.77 -3.79
CA ILE A 166 -1.00 -4.32 -3.81
C ILE A 166 -0.37 -3.84 -2.50
N ALA A 167 -0.71 -4.48 -1.37
CA ALA A 167 -0.05 -4.22 -0.10
C ALA A 167 1.41 -4.69 -0.11
N GLU A 168 1.72 -5.84 -0.72
CA GLU A 168 3.11 -6.28 -0.92
C GLU A 168 3.90 -5.21 -1.68
N THR A 169 3.33 -4.73 -2.79
CA THR A 169 3.96 -3.73 -3.64
C THR A 169 4.16 -2.41 -2.88
N LEU A 170 3.16 -1.97 -2.12
CA LEU A 170 3.21 -0.73 -1.36
C LEU A 170 4.24 -0.78 -0.23
N PHE A 171 4.15 -1.77 0.65
CA PHE A 171 5.04 -1.85 1.80
C PHE A 171 6.48 -2.18 1.41
N SER A 172 6.70 -3.00 0.37
CA SER A 172 8.05 -3.20 -0.17
C SER A 172 8.65 -1.92 -0.76
N THR A 173 7.87 -1.13 -1.51
CA THR A 173 8.35 0.13 -2.07
C THR A 173 8.61 1.17 -0.98
N ILE A 174 7.77 1.23 0.07
CA ILE A 174 8.01 2.06 1.25
C ILE A 174 9.30 1.62 1.95
N PHE A 175 9.51 0.32 2.15
CA PHE A 175 10.76 -0.20 2.71
C PHE A 175 11.97 0.26 1.89
N VAL A 176 11.95 0.08 0.57
CA VAL A 176 13.04 0.50 -0.32
C VAL A 176 13.26 2.02 -0.24
N LEU A 177 12.20 2.82 -0.21
CA LEU A 177 12.28 4.27 -0.04
C LEU A 177 12.99 4.64 1.26
N VAL A 178 12.53 4.10 2.39
CA VAL A 178 13.11 4.44 3.70
C VAL A 178 14.54 3.93 3.79
N TYR A 179 14.83 2.75 3.25
CA TYR A 179 16.17 2.18 3.17
C TYR A 179 17.13 3.06 2.36
N VAL A 180 16.73 3.50 1.16
CA VAL A 180 17.52 4.44 0.35
C VAL A 180 17.75 5.75 1.09
N VAL A 181 16.73 6.29 1.77
CA VAL A 181 16.89 7.51 2.58
C VAL A 181 17.86 7.28 3.74
N ALA A 182 17.81 6.13 4.42
CA ALA A 182 18.76 5.77 5.47
C ALA A 182 20.20 5.73 4.94
N LEU A 183 20.44 5.07 3.81
CA LEU A 183 21.75 5.01 3.16
C LEU A 183 22.27 6.38 2.76
N LEU A 184 21.43 7.23 2.15
CA LEU A 184 21.81 8.59 1.77
C LEU A 184 22.12 9.47 2.99
N ALA A 185 21.39 9.31 4.09
CA ALA A 185 21.66 10.02 5.34
C ALA A 185 22.97 9.57 6.00
N ALA A 186 23.39 8.33 5.76
CA ALA A 186 24.59 7.71 6.27
C ALA A 186 25.85 7.96 5.41
N ARG A 187 25.69 8.14 4.09
CA ARG A 187 26.78 8.11 3.10
C ARG A 187 27.96 9.03 3.41
N ASP A 188 27.67 10.27 3.80
CA ASP A 188 28.68 11.33 3.93
C ASP A 188 28.93 11.72 5.41
N ARG A 189 28.57 10.85 6.37
CA ARG A 189 28.73 11.09 7.80
C ARG A 189 29.84 10.22 8.41
N SER A 190 30.64 10.80 9.30
CA SER A 190 31.52 10.03 10.17
C SER A 190 30.71 9.50 11.37
N PHE A 191 30.71 8.18 11.54
CA PHE A 191 30.08 7.55 12.69
C PHE A 191 31.06 7.47 13.84
N SER A 192 30.66 7.94 15.02
CA SER A 192 31.40 7.74 16.25
C SER A 192 30.49 7.12 17.30
N LEU A 193 30.83 5.93 17.78
CA LEU A 193 30.15 5.30 18.92
C LEU A 193 30.26 6.13 20.21
N LYS A 194 31.17 7.11 20.24
CA LYS A 194 31.34 8.04 21.37
C LYS A 194 30.44 9.28 21.25
N ASP A 195 29.91 9.57 20.07
CA ASP A 195 29.03 10.71 19.82
C ASP A 195 27.68 10.22 19.30
N PHE A 196 26.76 9.98 20.24
CA PHE A 196 25.41 9.50 19.95
C PHE A 196 24.62 10.43 19.04
N GLU A 197 24.93 11.73 18.99
CA GLU A 197 24.23 12.67 18.08
C GLU A 197 24.46 12.29 16.62
N THR A 198 25.66 11.81 16.27
CA THR A 198 25.97 11.35 14.91
C THR A 198 25.16 10.12 14.51
N LEU A 199 24.72 9.32 15.48
CA LEU A 199 23.99 8.06 15.29
C LEU A 199 22.47 8.21 15.27
N LYS A 200 21.91 9.30 15.81
CA LYS A 200 20.45 9.45 15.94
C LYS A 200 19.70 9.34 14.62
N THR A 201 20.06 10.15 13.61
CA THR A 201 19.36 10.14 12.32
C THR A 201 19.48 8.79 11.61
N PRO A 202 20.68 8.21 11.45
CA PRO A 202 20.84 6.89 10.83
C PRO A 202 20.11 5.78 11.60
N ALA A 203 20.22 5.73 12.94
CA ALA A 203 19.53 4.72 13.74
C ALA A 203 18.00 4.82 13.62
N MET A 204 17.45 6.04 13.65
CA MET A 204 16.02 6.26 13.48
C MET A 204 15.54 5.84 12.08
N LEU A 205 16.28 6.19 11.03
CA LEU A 205 15.93 5.79 9.65
C LEU A 205 16.04 4.28 9.45
N SER A 206 17.04 3.63 10.04
CA SER A 206 17.17 2.16 10.04
C SER A 206 16.03 1.48 10.79
N ALA A 207 15.62 2.02 11.94
CA ALA A 207 14.46 1.51 12.67
C ALA A 207 13.17 1.66 11.86
N LEU A 208 12.96 2.80 11.20
CA LEU A 208 11.82 3.03 10.31
C LEU A 208 11.85 2.08 9.10
N ALA A 209 13.03 1.78 8.54
CA ALA A 209 13.17 0.79 7.48
C ALA A 209 12.78 -0.61 8.01
N GLY A 210 13.21 -1.00 9.20
CA GLY A 210 12.80 -2.25 9.84
C GLY A 210 11.28 -2.34 10.06
N ILE A 211 10.64 -1.25 10.49
CA ILE A 211 9.17 -1.19 10.63
C ILE A 211 8.48 -1.35 9.27
N ALA A 212 8.93 -0.64 8.24
CA ALA A 212 8.38 -0.77 6.88
C ALA A 212 8.55 -2.19 6.33
N TYR A 213 9.69 -2.82 6.59
CA TYR A 213 9.95 -4.22 6.25
C TYR A 213 8.95 -5.16 6.96
N LEU A 214 8.74 -4.96 8.27
CA LEU A 214 7.79 -5.76 9.04
C LEU A 214 6.36 -5.61 8.54
N PHE A 215 5.94 -4.43 8.08
CA PHE A 215 4.64 -4.29 7.42
C PHE A 215 4.54 -5.11 6.13
N GLY A 216 5.59 -5.14 5.31
CA GLY A 216 5.65 -6.03 4.16
C GLY A 216 5.59 -7.51 4.56
N TYR A 217 6.33 -7.88 5.60
CA TYR A 217 6.40 -9.26 6.11
C TYR A 217 5.07 -9.74 6.72
N PHE A 218 4.38 -8.87 7.48
CA PHE A 218 3.03 -9.13 8.01
C PHE A 218 1.95 -9.12 6.95
N ASN A 219 2.28 -8.77 5.71
CA ASN A 219 1.41 -8.98 4.57
C ASN A 219 1.71 -10.32 3.89
N MET A 220 2.98 -10.54 3.53
CA MET A 220 3.45 -11.81 2.96
C MET A 220 4.90 -12.16 3.35
N PRO A 221 5.20 -13.43 3.68
CA PRO A 221 6.56 -13.87 4.00
C PRO A 221 7.58 -13.72 2.85
N THR A 222 7.12 -13.60 1.61
CA THR A 222 7.97 -13.34 0.42
C THR A 222 8.81 -12.07 0.54
N MET A 223 8.46 -11.17 1.46
CA MET A 223 9.28 -10.02 1.85
C MET A 223 10.70 -10.40 2.29
N ILE A 224 10.95 -11.66 2.68
CA ILE A 224 12.28 -12.21 2.95
C ILE A 224 13.28 -12.03 1.80
N LEU A 225 12.81 -11.92 0.56
CA LEU A 225 13.67 -11.68 -0.60
C LEU A 225 14.43 -10.34 -0.54
N PHE A 226 13.94 -9.35 0.21
CA PHE A 226 14.67 -8.10 0.45
C PHE A 226 15.81 -8.22 1.47
N ALA A 227 15.88 -9.34 2.20
CA ALA A 227 16.90 -9.61 3.21
C ALA A 227 18.04 -10.52 2.70
N LEU A 228 17.93 -11.02 1.47
CA LEU A 228 18.97 -11.78 0.76
C LEU A 228 19.98 -10.83 0.11
#